data_AF-A0A5D4KJB4-F1
#
_entry.id   AF-A0A5D4KJB4-F1
#
_cell.length_a   1.000
_cell.length_b   1.000
_cell.length_c   1.000
_cell.angle_alpha   90.00
_cell.angle_beta   90.00
_cell.angle_gamma   90.00
#
_symmetry.space_group_name_H-M   'P 1'
#
loop_
_entity.id
_entity.type
_entity.pdbx_description
1 polymer ?
#
loop_
_entity_poly.entity_id
_entity_poly.type
_entity_poly.pdbx_seq_one_letter_code
_entity_poly.pdbx_strand_id
1 'polypeptide(L)' 'MDEQNATYDEESFREYFSRDIEEVELADNEVFVLGDNGWRSLDSSVFGPLSIENIEGKVLGMKQ' A
#
# COMPACT_ATOMS: atom_id res chain seq x y z
N MET A 1 -24.48 -13.64 -18.17
CA MET A 1 -23.68 -13.19 -17.02
C MET A 1 -22.27 -13.52 -17.44
N ASP A 2 -21.66 -12.57 -18.13
CA ASP A 2 -20.41 -12.83 -18.85
C ASP A 2 -19.27 -12.61 -17.87
N GLU A 3 -18.44 -13.63 -17.72
CA GLU A 3 -17.24 -13.62 -16.88
C GLU A 3 -16.35 -12.43 -17.25
N GLN A 4 -16.22 -11.47 -16.34
CA GLN A 4 -15.20 -10.43 -16.44
C GLN A 4 -13.84 -11.05 -16.10
N ASN A 5 -13.23 -11.73 -17.07
CA ASN A 5 -11.80 -11.98 -17.04
C ASN A 5 -11.11 -10.66 -17.38
N ALA A 6 -10.72 -9.90 -16.35
CA ALA A 6 -9.89 -8.71 -16.52
C ALA A 6 -8.50 -9.15 -16.99
N THR A 7 -8.29 -9.25 -18.31
CA THR A 7 -6.96 -9.21 -18.90
C THR A 7 -6.48 -7.76 -18.83
N TYR A 8 -5.69 -7.45 -17.81
CA TYR A 8 -4.96 -6.19 -17.74
C TYR A 8 -3.93 -6.18 -18.87
N ASP A 9 -4.00 -5.20 -19.77
CA ASP A 9 -2.91 -4.96 -20.71
C ASP A 9 -1.67 -4.43 -19.96
N GLU A 10 -0.50 -4.57 -20.58
CA GLU A 10 0.77 -4.15 -19.98
C GLU A 10 0.80 -2.66 -19.64
N GLU A 11 0.02 -1.83 -20.35
CA GLU A 11 -0.06 -0.39 -20.12
C GLU A 11 -0.85 -0.09 -18.85
N SER A 12 -2.02 -0.70 -18.66
CA SER A 12 -2.84 -0.62 -17.46
C SER A 12 -2.10 -1.17 -16.24
N PHE A 13 -1.33 -2.24 -16.41
CA PHE A 13 -0.46 -2.77 -15.37
C PHE A 13 0.67 -1.78 -15.05
N ARG A 14 1.35 -1.24 -16.06
CA ARG A 14 2.39 -0.23 -15.87
C ARG A 14 1.85 1.02 -15.20
N GLU A 15 0.70 1.55 -15.60
CA GLU A 15 0.05 2.71 -14.98
C GLU A 15 -0.34 2.41 -13.52
N TYR A 16 -0.87 1.22 -13.26
CA TYR A 16 -1.19 0.79 -11.90
C TYR A 16 0.04 0.70 -10.98
N PHE A 17 1.17 0.21 -11.53
CA PHE A 17 2.44 0.07 -10.80
C PHE A 17 3.35 1.29 -10.90
N SER A 18 3.09 2.24 -11.80
CA SER A 18 3.90 3.44 -11.97
C SER A 18 3.69 4.44 -10.85
N ARG A 19 2.89 4.09 -9.82
CA ARG A 19 2.64 4.85 -8.58
C ARG A 19 3.72 5.90 -8.36
N ASP A 20 3.46 7.10 -8.86
CA ASP A 20 4.32 8.26 -8.66
C ASP A 20 4.11 8.70 -7.21
N ILE A 21 4.67 7.92 -6.28
CA ILE A 21 4.77 8.30 -4.88
C ILE A 21 5.95 9.25 -4.81
N GLU A 22 5.68 10.49 -4.42
CA GLU A 22 6.73 11.47 -4.16
C GLU A 22 7.69 10.91 -3.09
N GLU A 23 8.96 11.28 -3.20
CA GLU A 23 9.95 10.91 -2.18
C GLU A 23 9.51 11.46 -0.81
N VAL A 24 9.51 10.59 0.20
CA VAL A 24 9.12 10.95 1.57
C VAL A 24 10.33 10.74 2.49
N GLU A 25 10.78 11.82 3.10
CA GLU A 25 11.75 11.76 4.20
C GLU A 25 11.05 11.36 5.50
N LEU A 26 11.63 10.41 6.24
CA LEU A 26 11.11 9.95 7.53
C LEU A 26 12.03 10.41 8.65
N ALA A 27 11.44 10.88 9.75
CA ALA A 27 12.17 11.01 11.02
C ALA A 27 12.41 9.62 11.65
N ASP A 28 13.37 9.54 12.59
CA ASP A 28 13.77 8.29 13.24
C ASP A 28 12.60 7.52 13.90
N ASN A 29 11.55 8.23 14.34
CA ASN A 29 10.39 7.66 15.04
C ASN A 29 9.12 7.58 14.18
N GLU A 30 9.27 7.60 12.86
CA GLU A 30 8.16 7.53 11.91
C GLU A 30 8.20 6.27 11.06
N VAL A 31 7.02 5.85 10.60
CA VAL A 31 6.85 4.79 9.62
C VAL A 31 5.94 5.25 8.49
N PHE A 32 6.27 4.80 7.28
CA PHE A 32 5.40 4.91 6.12
C PHE A 32 4.76 3.55 5.86
N VAL A 33 3.44 3.45 5.97
CA VAL A 33 2.70 2.19 5.80
C VAL A 33 2.03 2.14 4.43
N LEU A 34 2.12 1.00 3.77
CA LEU A 34 1.41 0.70 2.53
C LEU A 34 0.54 -0.54 2.74
N GLY A 35 -0.69 -0.50 2.26
CA GLY A 35 -1.55 -1.67 2.26
C GLY A 35 -1.33 -2.54 1.04
N ASP A 36 -1.25 -3.86 1.24
CA ASP A 36 -1.03 -4.83 0.15
C ASP A 36 -2.09 -4.74 -0.96
N ASN A 37 -3.33 -4.37 -0.63
CA ASN A 37 -4.42 -4.22 -1.60
C ASN A 37 -4.37 -2.88 -2.35
N GLY A 38 -3.16 -2.33 -2.53
CA GLY A 38 -2.84 -1.21 -3.38
C GLY A 38 -3.89 -0.10 -3.37
N TRP A 39 -4.57 0.10 -4.51
CA TRP A 39 -5.51 1.22 -4.73
C TRP A 39 -6.75 1.19 -3.84
N ARG A 40 -7.03 0.07 -3.17
CA ARG A 40 -8.13 -0.06 -2.22
C ARG A 40 -7.71 0.23 -0.78
N SER A 41 -6.43 0.47 -0.53
CA SER A 41 -5.95 0.85 0.79
C SER A 41 -5.99 2.37 0.94
N LEU A 42 -6.47 2.82 2.11
CA LEU A 42 -6.19 4.15 2.61
C LEU A 42 -4.96 4.02 3.51
N ASP A 43 -3.80 4.42 3.01
CA ASP A 43 -2.50 4.23 3.68
C ASP A 43 -1.65 5.52 3.65
N SER A 44 -0.36 5.43 4.01
CA SER A 44 0.51 6.61 4.14
C SER A 44 0.68 7.40 2.84
N SER A 45 0.37 6.82 1.67
CA SER A 45 0.35 7.61 0.42
C SER A 45 -0.76 8.66 0.40
N VAL A 46 -1.76 8.55 1.28
CA VAL A 46 -2.88 9.50 1.39
C VAL A 46 -2.77 10.36 2.64
N PHE A 47 -2.39 9.79 3.79
CA PHE A 47 -2.35 10.50 5.07
C PHE A 47 -0.95 10.81 5.61
N GLY A 48 0.11 10.36 4.93
CA GLY A 48 1.50 10.60 5.33
C GLY A 48 2.07 9.61 6.36
N PRO A 49 3.29 9.87 6.85
CA PRO A 49 3.94 9.06 7.89
C PRO A 49 3.17 9.04 9.21
N LEU A 50 3.37 7.98 9.99
CA LEU A 50 2.80 7.81 11.33
C LEU A 50 3.90 7.62 12.37
N SER A 51 3.66 8.09 13.59
CA SER A 51 4.56 7.83 14.71
C SER A 51 4.59 6.34 15.08
N ILE A 52 5.79 5.81 15.34
CA ILE A 52 6.02 4.44 15.84
C ILE A 52 5.32 4.21 17.19
N GLU A 53 5.08 5.26 17.98
CA GLU A 53 4.37 5.14 19.27
C GLU A 53 2.91 4.69 19.11
N ASN A 54 2.34 4.79 17.89
CA ASN A 54 1.01 4.28 17.58
C ASN A 54 0.99 2.79 17.22
N ILE A 55 2.15 2.11 17.19
CA ILE A 55 2.25 0.70 16.84
C ILE A 55 1.94 -0.15 18.08
N GLU A 56 0.78 -0.81 18.06
CA GLU A 56 0.37 -1.75 19.12
C GLU A 56 1.11 -3.10 19.07
N GLY A 57 1.57 -3.52 17.88
CA GLY A 57 2.29 -4.78 17.72
C GLY A 57 2.37 -5.29 16.29
N LYS A 58 2.85 -6.53 16.14
CA LYS A 58 3.05 -7.21 14.85
C LYS A 58 2.09 -8.37 14.68
N VAL A 59 1.39 -8.40 13.54
CA VAL A 59 0.57 -9.55 13.15
C VAL A 59 1.49 -10.71 12.72
N LEU A 60 1.42 -11.84 13.42
CA LEU A 60 2.27 -13.02 13.15
C LEU A 60 1.67 -14.00 12.11
N GLY A 61 0.44 -13.75 11.67
CA GLY A 61 -0.31 -14.65 10.80
C GLY A 61 -1.05 -15.75 11.58
N MET A 62 -1.63 -16.69 10.84
CA MET A 62 -2.34 -17.84 11.41
C MET A 62 -1.53 -19.13 11.21
N LYS A 63 -1.67 -20.07 12.14
CA LYS A 63 -1.14 -21.42 11.98
C LYS A 63 -1.96 -22.13 10.90
N GLN A 64 -1.27 -22.68 9.90
CA GLN A 64 -1.88 -23.56 8.89
C GLN A 64 -2.11 -24.96 9.45
#